data_AF-A0A383VUF0-F1
#
_entry.id   AF-A0A383VUF0-F1
#
_cell.length_a   1.000
_cell.length_b   1.000
_cell.length_c   1.000
_cell.angle_alpha   90.00
_cell.angle_beta   90.00
_cell.angle_gamma   90.00
#
_symmetry.space_group_name_H-M   'P 1'
#
loop_
_entity.id
_entity.type
_entity.pdbx_description
1 polymer ?
#
loop_
_entity_poly.entity_id
_entity_poly.type
_entity_poly.pdbx_seq_one_letter_code
_entity_poly.pdbx_strand_id
1 'polypeptide(L)'
;MMLSLLLLLSLLQLKWGALAIEAECSACEAVAAELQRRLDAEVKRAHLDMRHRLDKDGNRYGKILDYKVSEQRAVNLLDDLCSTMDDYTMVAQEDSSSSTGSENAATAAAAEAANDSSSDSPAGSSSKKKKKGKKKSSKAGAATKAGAGELVWVKYKGEGGVKVPKAKRPHAGEEELRQKQLQTFCGMMLERYEEEVLEALTSDAFSSQGAAPVLCQRISSKCKGKQYPQLQLAAAAADVSSSASGQTEL
;
A
#
# COMPACT_ATOMS: atom_id res chain seq x y z
N MET A 1 33.07 -15.51 -32.26
CA MET A 1 31.69 -15.89 -31.88
C MET A 1 31.52 -16.03 -30.36
N MET A 2 32.37 -16.80 -29.66
CA MET A 2 32.34 -16.92 -28.18
C MET A 2 32.44 -15.57 -27.44
N LEU A 3 33.35 -14.68 -27.84
CA LEU A 3 33.50 -13.35 -27.23
C LEU A 3 32.28 -12.44 -27.42
N SER A 4 31.61 -12.49 -28.57
CA SER A 4 30.37 -11.74 -28.80
C SER A 4 29.20 -12.30 -27.97
N LEU A 5 29.14 -13.61 -27.77
CA LEU A 5 28.11 -14.25 -26.93
C LEU A 5 28.30 -13.90 -25.45
N LEU A 6 29.55 -13.85 -24.98
CA LEU A 6 29.88 -13.41 -23.62
C LEU A 6 29.59 -11.92 -23.40
N LEU A 7 29.83 -11.06 -24.41
CA LEU A 7 29.50 -9.64 -24.32
C LEU A 7 27.98 -9.42 -24.24
N LEU A 8 27.20 -10.15 -25.03
CA LEU A 8 25.73 -10.11 -25.00
C LEU A 8 25.15 -10.65 -23.68
N LEU A 9 25.72 -11.72 -23.12
CA LEU A 9 25.33 -12.24 -21.81
C LEU A 9 25.61 -11.24 -20.69
N SER A 10 26.76 -10.56 -20.73
CA SER A 10 27.15 -9.57 -19.73
C SER A 10 26.24 -8.33 -19.78
N LEU A 11 25.84 -7.89 -20.98
CA LEU A 11 24.86 -6.80 -21.15
C LEU A 11 23.45 -7.17 -20.67
N LEU A 12 23.09 -8.46 -20.66
CA LEU A 12 21.79 -8.93 -20.17
C LEU A 12 21.72 -8.93 -18.64
N GLN A 13 22.84 -9.14 -17.96
CA GLN A 13 22.94 -9.08 -16.49
C GLN A 13 22.86 -7.65 -15.93
N LEU A 14 23.06 -6.63 -16.77
CA LEU A 14 22.93 -5.23 -16.36
C LEU A 14 21.49 -4.71 -16.30
N LYS A 15 20.48 -5.53 -16.66
CA LYS A 15 19.08 -5.08 -16.76
C LYS A 15 18.21 -5.31 -15.51
N TRP A 16 18.76 -5.74 -14.37
CA TRP A 16 17.96 -6.00 -13.16
C TRP A 16 18.40 -5.27 -11.89
N GLY A 17 19.31 -4.30 -11.99
CA GLY A 17 19.59 -3.37 -10.91
C GLY A 17 18.50 -2.32 -10.73
N ALA A 18 17.24 -2.72 -10.52
CA ALA A 18 16.24 -1.82 -9.94
C ALA A 18 16.66 -1.56 -8.49
N LEU A 19 16.57 -0.30 -8.02
CA LEU A 19 16.90 0.11 -6.66
C LEU A 19 16.32 -0.88 -5.66
N ALA A 20 17.16 -1.74 -5.11
CA ALA A 20 16.79 -2.61 -4.02
C ALA A 20 16.61 -1.71 -2.80
N ILE A 21 15.37 -1.55 -2.36
CA ILE A 21 15.10 -0.97 -1.04
C ILE A 21 15.39 -2.04 0.01
N GLU A 22 15.89 -1.62 1.17
CA GLU A 22 16.01 -2.53 2.30
C GLU A 22 14.63 -3.08 2.66
N ALA A 23 14.57 -4.41 2.86
CA ALA A 23 13.36 -5.14 3.20
C ALA A 23 12.19 -4.93 2.20
N GLU A 24 12.43 -5.24 0.92
CA GLU A 24 11.45 -5.08 -0.19
C GLU A 24 10.05 -5.61 0.13
N CYS A 25 9.95 -6.76 0.78
CA CYS A 25 8.65 -7.32 1.13
C CYS A 25 7.90 -6.45 2.15
N SER A 26 8.57 -5.99 3.20
CA SER A 26 7.95 -5.08 4.17
C SER A 26 7.65 -3.70 3.57
N ALA A 27 8.45 -3.24 2.61
CA ALA A 27 8.18 -2.02 1.85
C ALA A 27 6.91 -2.18 1.00
N CYS A 28 6.73 -3.33 0.36
CA CYS A 28 5.50 -3.64 -0.35
C CYS A 28 4.29 -3.71 0.59
N GLU A 29 4.44 -4.33 1.75
CA GLU A 29 3.38 -4.40 2.76
C GLU A 29 2.98 -3.01 3.26
N ALA A 30 3.92 -2.07 3.40
CA ALA A 30 3.61 -0.67 3.72
C ALA A 30 2.73 0.00 2.66
N VAL A 31 3.06 -0.19 1.38
CA VAL A 31 2.25 0.32 0.26
C VAL A 31 0.87 -0.35 0.24
N ALA A 32 0.83 -1.67 0.37
CA ALA A 32 -0.41 -2.43 0.40
C ALA A 32 -1.30 -2.05 1.59
N ALA A 33 -0.72 -1.81 2.76
CA ALA A 33 -1.46 -1.38 3.94
C ALA A 33 -2.12 -0.01 3.73
N GLU A 34 -1.43 0.92 3.07
CA GLU A 34 -2.04 2.22 2.75
C GLU A 34 -3.15 2.07 1.70
N LEU A 35 -2.95 1.25 0.68
CA LEU A 35 -3.98 0.95 -0.31
C LEU A 35 -5.22 0.33 0.34
N GLN A 36 -5.03 -0.60 1.27
CA GLN A 36 -6.12 -1.22 2.04
C GLN A 36 -6.90 -0.18 2.84
N ARG A 37 -6.22 0.72 3.57
CA ARG A 37 -6.90 1.78 4.34
C ARG A 37 -7.77 2.65 3.44
N ARG A 38 -7.31 2.98 2.24
CA ARG A 38 -8.08 3.80 1.29
C ARG A 38 -9.26 3.05 0.70
N LEU A 39 -9.11 1.75 0.46
CA LEU A 39 -10.22 0.88 0.05
C LEU A 39 -11.28 0.78 1.17
N ASP A 40 -10.85 0.65 2.42
CA ASP A 40 -11.75 0.52 3.57
C ASP A 40 -12.45 1.85 3.92
N ALA A 41 -11.75 2.97 3.74
CA ALA A 41 -12.28 4.32 3.92
C ALA A 41 -13.14 4.81 2.73
N GLU A 42 -13.26 4.01 1.67
CA GLU A 42 -13.99 4.41 0.48
C GLU A 42 -15.49 4.54 0.73
N VAL A 43 -16.01 5.74 0.54
CA VAL A 43 -17.47 5.98 0.56
C VAL A 43 -18.09 5.43 -0.72
N LYS A 44 -19.07 4.53 -0.58
CA LYS A 44 -19.86 4.00 -1.70
C LYS A 44 -20.49 5.16 -2.48
N ARG A 45 -20.10 5.33 -3.74
CA ARG A 45 -20.69 6.31 -4.66
C ARG A 45 -21.77 5.66 -5.52
N ALA A 46 -22.69 6.49 -6.02
CA ALA A 46 -23.68 6.05 -6.99
C ALA A 46 -23.02 5.64 -8.31
N HIS A 47 -23.67 4.75 -9.07
CA HIS A 47 -23.22 4.36 -10.39
C HIS A 47 -23.13 5.57 -11.34
N LEU A 48 -22.16 5.55 -12.25
CA LEU A 48 -21.96 6.61 -13.22
C LEU A 48 -23.00 6.45 -14.34
N ASP A 49 -23.93 7.41 -14.43
CA ASP A 49 -24.97 7.42 -15.45
C ASP A 49 -24.47 8.14 -16.72
N MET A 50 -24.04 7.37 -17.72
CA MET A 50 -23.61 7.90 -19.01
C MET A 50 -24.77 8.03 -20.01
N ARG A 51 -26.03 7.88 -19.58
CA ARG A 51 -27.22 7.98 -20.44
C ARG A 51 -27.62 9.45 -20.61
N HIS A 52 -26.83 10.15 -21.41
CA HIS A 52 -27.05 11.58 -21.67
C HIS A 52 -28.14 11.83 -22.73
N ARG A 53 -28.41 10.86 -23.62
CA ARG A 53 -29.37 11.02 -24.73
C ARG A 53 -30.70 10.33 -24.42
N LEU A 54 -31.78 10.96 -24.86
CA LEU A 54 -33.14 10.43 -24.83
C LEU A 54 -33.45 9.79 -26.18
N ASP A 55 -34.12 8.65 -26.17
CA ASP A 55 -34.69 8.05 -27.37
C ASP A 55 -36.00 8.75 -27.76
N LYS A 56 -36.57 8.32 -28.88
CA LYS A 56 -37.85 8.84 -29.41
C LYS A 56 -39.03 8.62 -28.46
N ASP A 57 -38.90 7.70 -27.50
CA ASP A 57 -39.93 7.32 -26.54
C ASP A 57 -39.74 8.08 -25.20
N GLY A 58 -38.74 8.97 -25.13
CA GLY A 58 -38.44 9.77 -23.94
C GLY A 58 -37.66 9.00 -22.86
N ASN A 59 -37.13 7.83 -23.16
CA ASN A 59 -36.28 7.07 -22.23
C ASN A 59 -34.81 7.41 -22.43
N ARG A 60 -34.05 7.44 -21.34
CA ARG A 60 -32.59 7.63 -21.39
C ARG A 60 -31.92 6.33 -21.88
N TYR A 61 -31.15 6.42 -22.96
CA TYR A 61 -30.38 5.28 -23.49
C TYR A 61 -28.87 5.51 -23.33
N GLY A 62 -28.13 4.42 -23.10
CA GLY A 62 -26.68 4.45 -22.85
C GLY A 62 -26.27 3.44 -21.78
N LYS A 63 -25.00 3.47 -21.36
CA LYS A 63 -24.45 2.57 -20.34
C LYS A 63 -24.50 3.21 -18.96
N ILE A 64 -24.97 2.47 -17.96
CA ILE A 64 -24.74 2.80 -16.55
C ILE A 64 -23.52 1.98 -16.13
N LEU A 65 -22.47 2.64 -15.66
CA LEU A 65 -21.23 1.98 -15.22
C LEU A 65 -21.22 1.91 -13.71
N ASP A 66 -20.95 0.73 -13.15
CA ASP A 66 -20.72 0.62 -11.72
C ASP A 66 -19.50 1.46 -11.34
N TYR A 67 -19.60 2.18 -10.22
CA TYR A 67 -18.49 2.98 -9.72
C TYR A 67 -17.27 2.12 -9.43
N LYS A 68 -17.47 0.88 -8.97
CA LYS A 68 -16.39 -0.08 -8.68
C LYS A 68 -15.53 -0.39 -9.91
N VAL A 69 -16.15 -0.46 -11.08
CA VAL A 69 -15.47 -0.76 -12.35
C VAL A 69 -15.00 0.51 -13.08
N SER A 70 -15.23 1.69 -12.50
CA SER A 70 -14.82 2.94 -13.14
C SER A 70 -13.32 3.17 -12.99
N GLU A 71 -12.66 3.51 -14.09
CA GLU A 71 -11.25 3.90 -14.11
C GLU A 71 -10.99 5.10 -13.17
N GLN A 72 -11.93 6.03 -13.10
CA GLN A 72 -11.85 7.19 -12.20
C GLN A 72 -11.74 6.78 -10.73
N ARG A 73 -12.39 5.69 -10.29
CA ARG A 73 -12.24 5.17 -8.92
C ARG A 73 -10.82 4.72 -8.66
N ALA A 74 -10.22 3.99 -9.60
CA ALA A 74 -8.87 3.48 -9.45
C ALA A 74 -7.84 4.62 -9.37
N VAL A 75 -7.97 5.63 -10.25
CA VAL A 75 -7.13 6.84 -10.19
C VAL A 75 -7.26 7.53 -8.83
N ASN A 76 -8.49 7.74 -8.33
CA ASN A 76 -8.70 8.40 -7.04
C ASN A 76 -8.09 7.63 -5.86
N LEU A 77 -8.07 6.29 -5.90
CA LEU A 77 -7.49 5.47 -4.83
C LEU A 77 -5.96 5.55 -4.84
N LEU A 78 -5.36 5.59 -6.02
CA LEU A 78 -3.90 5.61 -6.22
C LEU A 78 -3.30 7.02 -6.11
N ASP A 79 -4.09 8.07 -6.36
CA ASP A 79 -3.64 9.46 -6.35
C ASP A 79 -3.08 9.86 -4.98
N ASP A 80 -1.90 10.44 -4.94
CA ASP A 80 -1.16 10.74 -3.70
C ASP A 80 -0.91 9.56 -2.75
N LEU A 81 -1.13 8.28 -3.14
CA LEU A 81 -0.88 7.11 -2.26
C LEU A 81 0.54 7.11 -1.73
N CYS A 82 1.51 7.29 -2.64
CA CYS A 82 2.92 7.23 -2.30
C CYS A 82 3.39 8.41 -1.45
N SER A 83 2.66 9.53 -1.41
CA SER A 83 3.04 10.68 -0.59
C SER A 83 3.07 10.33 0.91
N THR A 84 2.14 9.47 1.34
CA THR A 84 1.96 9.00 2.73
C THR A 84 3.09 8.12 3.28
N MET A 85 4.05 7.72 2.43
CA MET A 85 5.20 6.92 2.87
C MET A 85 6.14 7.70 3.81
N ASP A 86 5.94 9.02 3.97
CA ASP A 86 6.61 9.87 4.96
C ASP A 86 6.20 9.57 6.42
N ASP A 87 5.10 8.84 6.62
CA ASP A 87 4.65 8.40 7.95
C ASP A 87 5.30 7.07 8.40
N TYR A 88 6.22 6.52 7.60
CA TYR A 88 6.90 5.25 7.87
C TYR A 88 8.36 5.44 8.32
N THR A 89 8.83 4.48 9.12
CA THR A 89 10.23 4.38 9.56
C THR A 89 10.67 2.92 9.50
N MET A 90 11.97 2.69 9.29
CA MET A 90 12.56 1.35 9.44
C MET A 90 12.96 1.11 10.89
N VAL A 91 12.65 -0.08 11.40
CA VAL A 91 13.07 -0.57 12.71
C VAL A 91 13.65 -1.98 12.57
N ALA A 92 14.61 -2.33 13.42
CA ALA A 92 15.04 -3.72 13.55
C ALA A 92 13.98 -4.49 14.38
N GLN A 93 13.48 -5.58 13.82
CA GLN A 93 12.56 -6.49 14.50
C GLN A 93 13.36 -7.29 15.54
N GLU A 94 12.94 -7.21 16.80
CA GLU A 94 13.42 -8.11 17.84
C GLU A 94 12.55 -9.38 17.75
N ASP A 95 13.18 -10.56 17.62
CA ASP A 95 12.54 -11.87 17.50
C ASP A 95 11.64 -12.15 18.71
N SER A 96 10.42 -11.62 18.65
CA SER A 96 9.30 -11.94 19.51
C SER A 96 8.18 -12.33 18.57
N SER A 97 8.03 -13.64 18.41
CA SER A 97 6.81 -14.27 17.95
C SER A 97 5.58 -13.59 18.55
N SER A 98 4.54 -13.43 17.74
CA SER A 98 3.18 -12.93 18.06
C SER A 98 2.95 -11.42 17.98
N SER A 99 2.60 -10.95 16.78
CA SER A 99 1.42 -10.09 16.64
C SER A 99 0.26 -10.96 16.16
N THR A 100 -0.17 -11.88 17.02
CA THR A 100 -1.59 -12.20 17.09
C THR A 100 -2.32 -10.90 17.39
N GLY A 101 -3.36 -10.60 16.62
CA GLY A 101 -4.28 -9.54 16.97
C GLY A 101 -4.77 -9.70 18.40
N SER A 102 -4.91 -8.58 19.09
CA SER A 102 -5.95 -8.45 20.09
C SER A 102 -6.65 -7.14 19.81
N GLU A 103 -7.78 -7.28 19.13
CA GLU A 103 -8.96 -6.50 19.45
C GLU A 103 -9.24 -6.60 20.96
N ASN A 104 -9.69 -5.49 21.56
CA ASN A 104 -10.92 -5.41 22.35
C ASN A 104 -10.95 -4.09 23.14
N ALA A 105 -11.77 -3.15 22.66
CA ALA A 105 -12.48 -2.20 23.52
C ALA A 105 -13.72 -1.69 22.77
N ALA A 106 -14.76 -2.51 22.71
CA ALA A 106 -16.12 -2.02 22.58
C ALA A 106 -16.69 -1.83 24.00
N THR A 107 -16.91 -0.58 24.41
CA THR A 107 -18.09 -0.21 25.20
C THR A 107 -18.38 1.28 25.06
N ALA A 108 -19.51 1.53 24.38
CA ALA A 108 -20.60 2.40 24.78
C ALA A 108 -20.40 3.93 24.91
N ALA A 109 -21.22 4.62 24.12
CA ALA A 109 -22.22 5.60 24.55
C ALA A 109 -22.09 6.98 23.89
N ALA A 110 -23.22 7.35 23.26
CA ALA A 110 -23.53 8.60 22.63
C ALA A 110 -23.53 9.79 23.60
N ALA A 111 -23.17 10.96 23.08
CA ALA A 111 -24.02 12.16 23.14
C ALA A 111 -23.42 13.28 22.26
N GLU A 112 -24.33 13.96 21.56
CA GLU A 112 -24.14 15.11 20.69
C GLU A 112 -23.56 16.35 21.41
N ALA A 113 -22.87 17.23 20.67
CA ALA A 113 -23.42 18.53 20.23
C ALA A 113 -22.34 19.59 19.92
N ALA A 114 -22.48 20.15 18.72
CA ALA A 114 -22.42 21.58 18.34
C ALA A 114 -21.12 22.41 18.37
N ASN A 115 -20.87 23.00 17.17
CA ASN A 115 -20.23 24.29 16.83
C ASN A 115 -18.72 24.46 17.14
N ASP A 116 -17.92 25.21 16.39
CA ASP A 116 -18.22 26.38 15.55
C ASP A 116 -17.13 26.55 14.47
N SER A 117 -17.56 27.12 13.37
CA SER A 117 -16.82 27.70 12.25
C SER A 117 -15.82 28.80 12.63
N SER A 118 -14.64 28.81 12.00
CA SER A 118 -14.03 30.08 11.54
C SER A 118 -12.95 29.84 10.50
N SER A 119 -13.26 30.31 9.29
CA SER A 119 -12.36 30.79 8.25
C SER A 119 -11.29 31.74 8.79
N ASP A 120 -10.07 31.66 8.25
CA ASP A 120 -9.40 32.82 7.65
C ASP A 120 -8.09 32.44 6.93
N SER A 121 -7.96 32.92 5.70
CA SER A 121 -6.68 33.13 5.00
C SER A 121 -6.18 34.53 5.33
N PRO A 122 -4.88 34.85 5.19
CA PRO A 122 -4.51 35.53 3.94
C PRO A 122 -3.09 35.25 3.42
N ALA A 123 -2.94 35.63 2.15
CA ALA A 123 -1.71 35.70 1.37
C ALA A 123 -0.74 36.80 1.85
N GLY A 124 0.56 36.63 1.54
CA GLY A 124 1.57 37.66 1.79
C GLY A 124 3.01 37.30 1.40
N SER A 125 3.31 37.35 0.10
CA SER A 125 4.53 37.79 -0.59
C SER A 125 5.92 37.91 0.11
N SER A 126 6.91 37.37 -0.61
CA SER A 126 8.18 38.02 -1.04
C SER A 126 9.48 37.95 -0.21
N SER A 127 10.54 37.58 -0.96
CA SER A 127 11.92 38.15 -0.98
C SER A 127 13.12 37.35 -0.45
N LYS A 128 13.96 36.92 -1.42
CA LYS A 128 15.43 37.05 -1.52
C LYS A 128 16.29 36.76 -0.27
N LYS A 129 17.15 35.72 -0.38
CA LYS A 129 18.62 35.91 -0.19
C LYS A 129 19.48 34.78 -0.76
N LYS A 130 20.33 35.16 -1.71
CA LYS A 130 21.59 34.50 -2.12
C LYS A 130 22.52 34.35 -0.91
N LYS A 131 23.15 33.18 -0.70
CA LYS A 131 24.55 33.13 -0.23
C LYS A 131 25.26 31.82 -0.59
N LYS A 132 26.51 31.99 -1.03
CA LYS A 132 27.47 31.03 -1.54
C LYS A 132 28.00 30.08 -0.46
N GLY A 133 28.19 28.82 -0.86
CA GLY A 133 29.45 28.06 -0.77
C GLY A 133 30.02 27.68 0.59
N LYS A 134 30.14 26.37 0.83
CA LYS A 134 31.43 25.75 1.24
C LYS A 134 31.38 24.23 1.11
N LYS A 135 32.25 23.68 0.25
CA LYS A 135 32.73 22.30 0.32
C LYS A 135 33.38 22.08 1.69
N LYS A 136 33.04 20.99 2.38
CA LYS A 136 33.97 20.27 3.25
C LYS A 136 33.68 18.77 3.17
N SER A 137 34.70 18.08 2.68
CA SER A 137 34.92 16.64 2.77
C SER A 137 35.28 16.24 4.19
N SER A 138 34.64 15.20 4.70
CA SER A 138 35.11 14.33 5.80
C SER A 138 34.18 13.13 5.79
N LYS A 139 34.57 11.99 5.21
CA LYS A 139 35.45 10.95 5.77
C LYS A 139 34.87 10.28 7.01
N ALA A 140 34.80 8.95 6.87
CA ALA A 140 34.72 7.89 7.87
C ALA A 140 33.34 7.57 8.46
N GLY A 141 33.14 6.26 8.61
CA GLY A 141 32.18 5.72 9.55
C GLY A 141 31.54 4.45 9.05
N ALA A 142 32.32 3.38 8.89
CA ALA A 142 31.77 2.04 8.89
C ALA A 142 30.95 1.88 10.18
N ALA A 143 29.63 1.78 10.03
CA ALA A 143 28.74 1.56 11.16
C ALA A 143 28.89 0.11 11.62
N THR A 144 29.36 0.01 12.85
CA THR A 144 29.48 -1.18 13.67
C THR A 144 28.15 -1.90 13.81
N LYS A 145 28.21 -3.20 13.51
CA LYS A 145 27.21 -4.24 13.70
C LYS A 145 26.73 -4.28 15.16
N ALA A 146 25.47 -3.95 15.42
CA ALA A 146 24.80 -4.15 16.69
C ALA A 146 23.39 -4.70 16.43
N GLY A 147 23.14 -5.94 16.88
CA GLY A 147 21.83 -6.60 16.91
C GLY A 147 21.16 -6.78 15.55
N ALA A 148 21.50 -7.84 14.81
CA ALA A 148 20.94 -8.13 13.49
C ALA A 148 19.51 -8.68 13.59
N GLY A 149 18.56 -7.83 14.00
CA GLY A 149 17.14 -8.04 13.76
C GLY A 149 16.80 -7.72 12.29
N GLU A 150 15.82 -8.41 11.73
CA GLU A 150 15.32 -8.13 10.37
C GLU A 150 14.77 -6.70 10.31
N LEU A 151 15.15 -5.91 9.30
CA LEU A 151 14.63 -4.55 9.15
C LEU A 151 13.20 -4.61 8.61
N VAL A 152 12.30 -3.83 9.20
CA VAL A 152 10.89 -3.78 8.81
C VAL A 152 10.41 -2.33 8.75
N TRP A 153 9.63 -2.02 7.71
CA TRP A 153 8.91 -0.74 7.59
C TRP A 153 7.68 -0.72 8.49
N VAL A 154 7.60 0.28 9.35
CA VAL A 154 6.49 0.47 10.30
C VAL A 154 5.96 1.89 10.19
N LYS A 155 4.63 2.02 10.10
CA LYS A 155 3.96 3.33 10.18
C LYS A 155 4.05 3.83 11.61
N TYR A 156 4.63 5.01 11.83
CA TYR A 156 4.82 5.58 13.17
C TYR A 156 3.99 6.84 13.43
N LYS A 157 3.43 7.42 12.36
CA LYS A 157 2.65 8.66 12.38
C LYS A 157 1.34 8.45 11.58
N GLY A 158 0.35 9.29 11.85
CA GLY A 158 -0.94 9.25 11.17
C GLY A 158 -1.83 8.09 11.61
N GLU A 159 -2.89 7.86 10.84
CA GLU A 159 -3.86 6.79 11.10
C GLU A 159 -3.22 5.41 10.95
N GLY A 160 -3.43 4.55 11.96
CA GLY A 160 -2.82 3.22 12.04
C GLY A 160 -1.34 3.23 12.42
N GLY A 161 -0.78 4.36 12.86
CA GLY A 161 0.60 4.47 13.31
C GLY A 161 0.85 3.86 14.69
N VAL A 162 1.97 3.15 14.84
CA VAL A 162 2.42 2.56 16.11
C VAL A 162 3.42 3.49 16.80
N LYS A 163 3.38 3.56 18.13
CA LYS A 163 4.35 4.35 18.90
C LYS A 163 5.74 3.72 18.83
N VAL A 164 6.62 4.27 17.98
CA VAL A 164 8.02 3.85 17.88
C VAL A 164 8.92 4.75 18.76
N PRO A 165 9.66 4.21 19.75
CA PRO A 165 10.58 4.99 20.55
C PRO A 165 11.65 5.69 19.68
N LYS A 166 11.96 6.96 19.97
CA LYS A 166 12.98 7.73 19.22
C LYS A 166 14.36 7.04 19.21
N ALA A 167 14.70 6.30 20.26
CA ALA A 167 15.95 5.56 20.34
C ALA A 167 16.05 4.38 19.35
N LYS A 168 14.91 3.85 18.90
CA LYS A 168 14.83 2.77 17.90
C LYS A 168 14.72 3.30 16.46
N ARG A 169 14.53 4.61 16.28
CA ARG A 169 14.41 5.25 14.96
C ARG A 169 15.76 5.75 14.46
N PRO A 170 15.97 5.77 13.14
CA PRO A 170 17.16 6.38 12.56
C PRO A 170 17.23 7.88 12.89
N HIS A 171 18.40 8.47 12.74
CA HIS A 171 18.57 9.91 12.88
C HIS A 171 17.71 10.64 11.83
N ALA A 172 17.17 11.82 12.15
CA ALA A 172 16.18 12.53 11.32
C ALA A 172 16.57 12.66 9.82
N GLY A 173 17.83 12.98 9.51
CA GLY A 173 18.31 13.08 8.13
C GLY A 173 18.40 11.73 7.39
N GLU A 174 18.63 10.64 8.11
CA GLU A 174 18.60 9.28 7.55
C GLU A 174 17.16 8.77 7.41
N GLU A 175 16.29 9.11 8.37
CA GLU A 175 14.85 8.83 8.32
C GLU A 175 14.22 9.45 7.05
N GLU A 176 14.47 10.74 6.78
CA GLU A 176 13.97 11.43 5.59
C GLU A 176 14.47 10.79 4.28
N LEU A 177 15.74 10.38 4.23
CA LEU A 177 16.30 9.73 3.05
C LEU A 177 15.63 8.38 2.80
N ARG A 178 15.45 7.57 3.85
CA ARG A 178 14.78 6.27 3.79
C ARG A 178 13.32 6.45 3.36
N GLN A 179 12.61 7.44 3.90
CA GLN A 179 11.24 7.75 3.49
C GLN A 179 11.15 8.11 2.01
N LYS A 180 12.08 8.92 1.48
CA LYS A 180 12.14 9.21 0.04
C LYS A 180 12.43 7.96 -0.80
N GLN A 181 13.23 7.03 -0.29
CA GLN A 181 13.44 5.73 -0.94
C GLN A 181 12.15 4.91 -0.98
N LEU A 182 11.38 4.89 0.10
CA LEU A 182 10.08 4.21 0.15
C LEU A 182 9.05 4.87 -0.78
N GLN A 183 9.00 6.20 -0.83
CA GLN A 183 8.18 6.95 -1.79
C GLN A 183 8.55 6.59 -3.24
N THR A 184 9.85 6.58 -3.55
CA THR A 184 10.36 6.20 -4.88
C THR A 184 10.01 4.76 -5.21
N PHE A 185 10.15 3.84 -4.25
CA PHE A 185 9.77 2.44 -4.40
C PHE A 185 8.28 2.28 -4.69
N CYS A 186 7.42 2.98 -3.95
CA CYS A 186 5.98 3.01 -4.19
C CYS A 186 5.65 3.48 -5.60
N GLY A 187 6.21 4.63 -6.02
CA GLY A 187 5.99 5.18 -7.37
C GLY A 187 6.41 4.19 -8.46
N MET A 188 7.63 3.67 -8.38
CA MET A 188 8.12 2.67 -9.36
C MET A 188 7.29 1.40 -9.37
N MET A 189 6.75 0.96 -8.23
CA MET A 189 5.90 -0.22 -8.15
C MET A 189 4.58 0.03 -8.88
N LEU A 190 3.89 1.13 -8.56
CA LEU A 190 2.60 1.46 -9.17
C LEU A 190 2.74 1.73 -10.67
N GLU A 191 3.81 2.40 -11.10
CA GLU A 191 4.10 2.62 -12.52
C GLU A 191 4.41 1.31 -13.26
N ARG A 192 5.18 0.41 -12.63
CA ARG A 192 5.56 -0.86 -13.28
C ARG A 192 4.39 -1.82 -13.43
N TYR A 193 3.50 -1.85 -12.45
CA TYR A 193 2.40 -2.79 -12.37
C TYR A 193 1.04 -2.10 -12.53
N GLU A 194 1.00 -0.98 -13.27
CA GLU A 194 -0.19 -0.15 -13.41
C GLU A 194 -1.37 -0.97 -13.97
N GLU A 195 -1.13 -1.72 -15.03
CA GLU A 195 -2.17 -2.52 -15.70
C GLU A 195 -2.77 -3.57 -14.75
N GLU A 196 -1.93 -4.34 -14.05
CA GLU A 196 -2.39 -5.39 -13.14
C GLU A 196 -3.03 -4.84 -11.87
N VAL A 197 -2.57 -3.67 -11.39
CA VAL A 197 -3.18 -2.97 -10.25
C VAL A 197 -4.55 -2.42 -10.65
N LEU A 198 -4.69 -1.82 -11.84
CA LEU A 198 -5.96 -1.33 -12.34
C LEU A 198 -6.96 -2.47 -12.57
N GLU A 199 -6.52 -3.61 -13.11
CA GLU A 199 -7.35 -4.81 -13.23
C GLU A 199 -7.78 -5.33 -11.85
N ALA A 200 -6.87 -5.36 -10.87
CA ALA A 200 -7.18 -5.79 -9.51
C ALA A 200 -8.11 -4.82 -8.75
N LEU A 201 -8.09 -3.52 -9.07
CA LEU A 201 -8.98 -2.49 -8.51
C LEU A 201 -10.37 -2.49 -9.13
N THR A 202 -10.45 -2.77 -10.43
CA THR A 202 -11.73 -2.85 -11.17
C THR A 202 -12.42 -4.19 -10.97
N SER A 203 -11.66 -5.25 -10.70
CA SER A 203 -12.16 -6.47 -10.09
C SER A 203 -12.35 -6.31 -8.58
N ASP A 204 -12.97 -7.30 -7.95
CA ASP A 204 -13.12 -7.38 -6.50
C ASP A 204 -11.92 -8.04 -5.79
N ALA A 205 -10.79 -8.20 -6.49
CA ALA A 205 -9.64 -8.93 -5.97
C ALA A 205 -9.09 -8.34 -4.68
N PHE A 206 -8.91 -7.01 -4.62
CA PHE A 206 -8.41 -6.36 -3.42
C PHE A 206 -9.40 -6.41 -2.25
N SER A 207 -10.71 -6.34 -2.52
CA SER A 207 -11.73 -6.42 -1.48
C SER A 207 -11.92 -7.83 -0.93
N SER A 208 -11.76 -8.86 -1.77
CA SER A 208 -11.97 -10.27 -1.39
C SER A 208 -10.72 -10.90 -0.76
N GLN A 209 -9.53 -10.59 -1.27
CA GLN A 209 -8.28 -11.22 -0.83
C GLN A 209 -7.45 -10.31 0.09
N GLY A 210 -7.66 -9.00 0.04
CA GLY A 210 -6.86 -7.99 0.72
C GLY A 210 -5.71 -7.45 -0.14
N ALA A 211 -5.27 -6.24 0.17
CA ALA A 211 -4.23 -5.53 -0.58
C ALA A 211 -2.89 -6.24 -0.61
N ALA A 212 -2.41 -6.74 0.54
CA ALA A 212 -1.08 -7.35 0.65
C ALA A 212 -0.90 -8.65 -0.16
N PRO A 213 -1.79 -9.67 -0.07
CA PRO A 213 -1.63 -10.87 -0.90
C PRO A 213 -1.77 -10.56 -2.39
N VAL A 214 -2.63 -9.64 -2.78
CA VAL A 214 -2.78 -9.27 -4.20
C VAL A 214 -1.55 -8.49 -4.69
N LEU A 215 -1.18 -7.40 -4.02
CA LEU A 215 -0.11 -6.51 -4.49
C LEU A 215 1.28 -7.13 -4.32
N CYS A 216 1.55 -7.77 -3.18
CA CYS A 216 2.89 -8.19 -2.80
C CYS A 216 3.25 -9.63 -3.17
N GLN A 217 2.27 -10.52 -3.30
CA GLN A 217 2.51 -11.89 -3.76
C GLN A 217 2.15 -12.09 -5.22
N ARG A 218 0.94 -11.69 -5.62
CA ARG A 218 0.44 -11.98 -6.98
C ARG A 218 1.00 -11.03 -8.04
N ILE A 219 0.91 -9.72 -7.80
CA ILE A 219 1.28 -8.70 -8.80
C ILE A 219 2.80 -8.48 -8.81
N SER A 220 3.37 -8.00 -7.70
CA SER A 220 4.78 -7.62 -7.65
C SER A 220 5.73 -8.78 -7.29
N SER A 221 5.21 -9.88 -6.74
CA SER A 221 5.96 -11.06 -6.29
C SER A 221 7.13 -10.77 -5.32
N LYS A 222 7.05 -9.65 -4.59
CA LYS A 222 8.06 -9.19 -3.63
C LYS A 222 8.08 -10.01 -2.34
N CYS A 223 6.97 -10.63 -1.97
CA CYS A 223 6.82 -11.40 -0.74
C CYS A 223 6.67 -12.90 -1.01
N LYS A 224 7.75 -13.56 -1.46
CA LYS A 224 7.74 -15.01 -1.67
C LYS A 224 7.73 -15.76 -0.33
N GLY A 225 6.78 -16.67 -0.15
CA GLY A 225 6.76 -17.58 1.00
C GLY A 225 6.14 -17.03 2.29
N LYS A 226 5.66 -15.77 2.31
CA LYS A 226 4.81 -15.30 3.42
C LYS A 226 3.44 -15.95 3.32
N GLN A 227 2.88 -16.36 4.46
CA GLN A 227 1.48 -16.75 4.55
C GLN A 227 0.71 -15.51 5.00
N TYR A 228 -0.04 -14.87 4.10
CA TYR A 228 -1.10 -13.98 4.57
C TYR A 228 -2.22 -14.89 5.06
N PRO A 229 -2.68 -14.77 6.31
CA PRO A 229 -3.91 -15.43 6.70
C PRO A 229 -4.98 -14.88 5.77
N GLN A 230 -5.33 -15.71 4.77
CA GLN A 230 -6.45 -15.44 3.89
C GLN A 230 -7.62 -15.22 4.84
N LEU A 231 -8.23 -14.03 4.83
CA LEU A 231 -9.53 -13.86 5.44
C LEU A 231 -10.45 -14.86 4.72
N GLN A 232 -10.57 -16.06 5.29
CA GLN A 232 -11.48 -17.11 4.86
C GLN A 232 -12.89 -16.65 5.21
N LEU A 233 -13.39 -15.65 4.50
CA LEU A 233 -14.81 -15.48 4.29
C LEU A 233 -15.12 -16.07 2.91
N ALA A 234 -15.94 -17.13 2.93
CA ALA A 234 -16.59 -17.80 1.80
C ALA A 234 -15.93 -19.07 1.20
N ALA A 235 -15.40 -19.99 2.02
CA ALA A 235 -15.21 -21.38 1.59
C ALA A 235 -15.60 -22.46 2.62
N ALA A 236 -16.39 -22.12 3.65
CA ALA A 236 -16.93 -23.08 4.63
C ALA A 236 -18.45 -23.26 4.51
N ALA A 237 -18.97 -23.32 3.28
CA ALA A 237 -20.40 -23.58 3.02
C ALA A 237 -20.67 -24.61 1.91
N ALA A 238 -19.68 -25.41 1.50
CA ALA A 238 -19.86 -26.38 0.41
C ALA A 238 -19.19 -27.75 0.69
N ASP A 239 -19.22 -28.24 1.94
CA ASP A 239 -18.75 -29.60 2.25
C ASP A 239 -19.53 -30.32 3.38
N VAL A 240 -20.85 -30.11 3.42
CA VAL A 240 -21.79 -31.01 4.14
C VAL A 240 -22.97 -31.34 3.23
N SER A 241 -22.74 -32.15 2.19
CA SER A 241 -23.83 -32.86 1.49
C SER A 241 -23.36 -34.07 0.68
N SER A 242 -22.31 -34.75 1.13
CA SER A 242 -21.92 -36.03 0.54
C SER A 242 -21.40 -37.00 1.60
N SER A 243 -22.33 -37.64 2.32
CA SER A 243 -22.21 -39.01 2.85
C SER A 243 -23.43 -39.36 3.69
N ALA A 244 -24.35 -40.14 3.13
CA ALA A 244 -24.87 -41.38 3.71
C ALA A 244 -26.16 -41.80 3.00
N SER A 245 -25.98 -42.46 1.86
CA SER A 245 -26.93 -43.47 1.42
C SER A 245 -26.89 -44.64 2.41
N GLY A 246 -28.06 -45.07 2.87
CA GLY A 246 -28.28 -46.43 3.35
C GLY A 246 -28.48 -46.59 4.85
N GLN A 247 -29.74 -46.75 5.27
CA GLN A 247 -30.18 -47.99 5.92
C GLN A 247 -31.70 -48.17 5.83
N THR A 248 -32.05 -49.42 5.61
CA THR A 248 -33.33 -50.12 5.47
C THR A 248 -34.09 -50.30 6.79
N GLU A 249 -35.33 -50.81 6.67
CA GLU A 249 -36.25 -51.36 7.69
C GLU A 249 -37.15 -50.32 8.40
N LEU A 250 -38.48 -50.47 8.52
CA LEU A 250 -39.44 -51.59 8.40
C LEU A 250 -40.81 -51.02 8.00
#